data_AF-A0A954G1S7-F1
#
_entry.id   AF-A0A954G1S7-F1
#
_cell.length_a   1.000
_cell.length_b   1.000
_cell.length_c   1.000
_cell.angle_alpha   90.00
_cell.angle_beta   90.00
_cell.angle_gamma   90.00
#
_symmetry.space_group_name_H-M   'P 1'
#
loop_
_entity.id
_entity.type
_entity.pdbx_description
1 polymer ?
#
loop_
_entity_poly.entity_id
_entity_poly.type
_entity_poly.pdbx_seq_one_letter_code
_entity_poly.pdbx_strand_id
1 'polypeptide(L)'
;MRNRPGNDHLSSESDAAGQSFQVDRLPGVRVFLLGLILIAPLLAVSGRLIFIQSMNAEHFYSQFGRTTESFETIPSRDGRIVSIDGRVLAMDVERFDLQAHYRWLEEPPDQRWLKQQAMMLLEPVDRRKQDKVEAAKERVLARRAQLWDELALVMHLTSEELKESRRQIQQRVETIIESVNQRALAKDAETQSEDVAVESNAAESRN
;
A
#
# COMPACT_ATOMS: atom_id res chain seq x y z
N MET A 1 5.34 48.93 -51.51
CA MET A 1 4.78 48.23 -52.69
C MET A 1 4.19 46.91 -52.21
N ARG A 2 2.92 46.69 -52.52
CA ARG A 2 2.08 45.58 -52.04
C ARG A 2 2.45 44.29 -52.77
N ASN A 3 2.83 43.26 -52.01
CA ASN A 3 2.99 41.91 -52.53
C ASN A 3 1.64 41.18 -52.39
N ARG A 4 1.03 40.79 -53.51
CA ARG A 4 -0.23 40.03 -53.55
C ARG A 4 0.08 38.55 -53.77
N PRO A 5 -0.60 37.62 -53.07
CA PRO A 5 -0.43 36.18 -53.25
C PRO A 5 -1.21 35.73 -54.49
N GLY A 6 -0.55 34.94 -55.33
CA GLY A 6 -1.23 34.09 -56.31
C GLY A 6 -1.44 32.72 -55.69
N ASN A 7 -2.69 32.24 -55.71
CA ASN A 7 -3.02 30.83 -55.88
C ASN A 7 -4.48 30.76 -56.32
N ASP A 8 -4.65 30.80 -57.63
CA ASP A 8 -5.81 30.31 -58.37
C ASP A 8 -5.85 28.79 -58.21
N HIS A 9 -6.82 28.28 -57.44
CA HIS A 9 -7.30 26.92 -57.66
C HIS A 9 -8.82 26.89 -57.54
N LEU A 10 -9.45 26.90 -58.71
CA LEU A 10 -10.56 26.02 -59.10
C LEU A 10 -11.92 26.30 -58.46
N SER A 11 -12.62 27.27 -59.07
CA SER A 11 -14.06 27.20 -59.29
C SER A 11 -14.40 26.05 -60.26
N SER A 12 -15.10 25.03 -59.75
CA SER A 12 -15.89 24.09 -60.54
C SER A 12 -17.33 24.15 -60.00
N GLU A 13 -18.14 25.01 -60.59
CA GLU A 13 -19.59 24.96 -60.49
C GLU A 13 -20.11 23.77 -61.29
N SER A 14 -20.81 22.84 -60.63
CA SER A 14 -21.92 22.08 -61.22
C SER A 14 -22.77 21.46 -60.11
N ASP A 15 -23.87 22.16 -59.81
CA ASP A 15 -25.21 21.72 -59.41
C ASP A 15 -25.48 20.43 -58.62
N ALA A 16 -26.35 20.65 -57.62
CA ALA A 16 -27.48 19.81 -57.21
C ALA A 16 -27.23 18.54 -56.37
N ALA A 17 -27.13 18.71 -55.05
CA ALA A 17 -28.04 18.07 -54.08
C ALA A 17 -27.89 18.77 -52.71
N GLY A 18 -28.99 18.88 -51.99
CA GLY A 18 -29.15 19.81 -50.87
C GLY A 18 -28.23 19.60 -49.67
N GLN A 19 -28.24 20.65 -48.84
CA GLN A 19 -27.63 20.79 -47.51
C GLN A 19 -26.19 21.34 -47.50
N SER A 20 -26.06 22.61 -47.91
CA SER A 20 -25.02 23.46 -47.34
C SER A 20 -25.27 23.58 -45.83
N PHE A 21 -24.55 22.80 -45.02
CA PHE A 21 -24.49 22.96 -43.58
C PHE A 21 -23.96 24.38 -43.33
N GLN A 22 -24.86 25.35 -43.12
CA GLN A 22 -24.54 26.71 -42.72
C GLN A 22 -24.08 26.66 -41.25
N VAL A 23 -22.84 26.20 -41.07
CA VAL A 23 -22.23 26.07 -39.74
C VAL A 23 -21.93 27.47 -39.18
N ASP A 24 -21.71 28.53 -39.97
CA ASP A 24 -21.09 29.77 -39.44
C ASP A 24 -21.99 31.01 -39.41
N ARG A 25 -23.10 30.98 -38.66
CA ARG A 25 -23.87 32.21 -38.36
C ARG A 25 -23.65 32.81 -36.97
N LEU A 26 -23.15 32.05 -35.99
CA LEU A 26 -22.98 32.54 -34.60
C LEU A 26 -21.80 31.85 -33.88
N PRO A 27 -20.55 32.27 -34.12
CA PRO A 27 -19.36 31.64 -33.51
C PRO A 27 -19.36 31.75 -31.98
N GLY A 28 -19.88 32.84 -31.42
CA GLY A 28 -19.97 33.05 -29.96
C GLY A 28 -20.85 32.03 -29.25
N VAL A 29 -21.98 31.63 -29.87
CA VAL A 29 -22.90 30.66 -29.27
C VAL A 29 -22.27 29.28 -29.17
N ARG A 30 -21.46 28.88 -30.16
CA ARG A 30 -20.75 27.59 -30.12
C ARG A 30 -19.68 27.52 -29.05
N VAL A 31 -18.86 28.57 -28.96
CA VAL A 31 -17.82 28.64 -27.92
C VAL A 31 -18.47 28.63 -26.54
N PHE A 32 -19.59 29.33 -26.39
CA PHE A 32 -20.38 29.28 -25.16
C PHE A 32 -20.95 27.88 -24.87
N LEU A 33 -21.50 27.20 -25.87
CA LEU A 33 -22.10 25.87 -25.72
C LEU A 33 -21.04 24.79 -25.42
N LEU A 34 -19.87 24.86 -26.08
CA LEU A 34 -18.72 24.03 -25.75
C LEU A 34 -18.19 24.30 -24.34
N GLY A 35 -18.12 25.57 -23.94
CA GLY A 35 -17.76 25.97 -22.58
C GLY A 35 -18.75 25.41 -21.56
N LEU A 36 -20.05 25.46 -21.86
CA LEU A 36 -21.10 24.93 -21.00
C LEU A 36 -21.02 23.40 -20.87
N ILE A 37 -20.75 22.68 -21.98
CA ILE A 37 -20.51 21.23 -21.98
C ILE A 37 -19.30 20.87 -21.12
N LEU A 38 -18.24 21.70 -21.12
CA LEU A 38 -17.04 21.48 -20.31
C LEU A 38 -17.29 21.78 -18.81
N ILE A 39 -18.04 22.84 -18.51
CA ILE A 39 -18.29 23.30 -17.14
C ILE A 39 -19.30 22.40 -16.42
N ALA A 40 -20.31 21.89 -17.13
CA ALA A 40 -21.36 21.04 -16.56
C ALA A 40 -20.84 19.82 -15.74
N PRO A 41 -19.93 18.96 -16.25
CA PRO A 41 -19.40 17.85 -15.46
C PRO A 41 -18.56 18.33 -14.26
N LEU A 42 -17.85 19.45 -14.40
CA LEU A 42 -17.08 20.04 -13.30
C LEU A 42 -17.99 20.49 -12.15
N LEU A 43 -19.12 21.12 -12.48
CA LEU A 43 -20.15 21.51 -11.51
C LEU A 43 -20.80 20.29 -10.87
N ALA A 44 -21.07 19.23 -11.64
CA ALA A 44 -21.64 17.99 -11.09
C ALA A 44 -20.69 17.34 -10.07
N VAL A 45 -19.39 17.24 -10.38
CA VAL A 45 -18.37 16.72 -9.45
C VAL A 45 -18.22 17.63 -8.22
N SER A 46 -18.15 18.95 -8.43
CA SER A 46 -18.03 19.92 -7.33
C SER A 46 -19.24 19.87 -6.39
N GLY A 47 -20.44 19.80 -6.94
CA GLY A 47 -21.68 19.62 -6.17
C GLY A 47 -21.69 18.30 -5.40
N ARG A 48 -21.20 17.20 -6.01
CA ARG A 48 -21.05 15.93 -5.32
C ARG A 48 -20.05 16.01 -4.16
N LEU A 49 -18.93 16.71 -4.34
CA LEU A 49 -17.95 16.92 -3.28
C LEU A 49 -18.53 17.76 -2.14
N ILE A 50 -19.21 18.86 -2.44
CA ILE A 50 -19.89 19.69 -1.44
C ILE A 50 -20.92 18.87 -0.68
N PHE A 51 -21.72 18.06 -1.37
CA PHE A 51 -22.71 17.18 -0.74
C PHE A 51 -22.07 16.17 0.23
N ILE A 52 -20.97 15.53 -0.19
CA ILE A 52 -20.23 14.59 0.68
C ILE A 52 -19.64 15.35 1.88
N GLN A 53 -19.06 16.52 1.67
CA GLN A 53 -18.49 17.34 2.74
C GLN A 53 -19.57 17.82 3.71
N SER A 54 -20.71 18.32 3.25
CA SER A 54 -21.77 18.80 4.14
C SER A 54 -22.44 17.66 4.91
N MET A 55 -22.68 16.52 4.28
CA MET A 55 -23.40 15.40 4.91
C MET A 55 -22.49 14.57 5.83
N ASN A 56 -21.20 14.45 5.55
CA ASN A 56 -20.27 13.65 6.35
C ASN A 56 -19.38 14.48 7.29
N ALA A 57 -19.30 15.81 7.16
CA ALA A 57 -18.48 16.65 8.04
C ALA A 57 -18.83 16.43 9.52
N GLU A 58 -20.12 16.40 9.87
CA GLU A 58 -20.55 16.14 11.25
C GLU A 58 -20.08 14.77 11.76
N HIS A 59 -20.02 13.76 10.89
CA HIS A 59 -19.52 12.44 11.27
C HIS A 59 -18.00 12.42 11.48
N PHE A 60 -17.23 13.16 10.68
CA PHE A 60 -15.79 13.30 10.88
C PHE A 60 -15.48 14.14 12.13
N TYR A 61 -16.10 15.31 12.29
CA TYR A 61 -15.85 16.17 13.46
C TYR A 61 -16.29 15.54 14.78
N SER A 62 -17.37 14.74 14.79
CA SER A 62 -17.81 14.01 16.00
C SER A 62 -16.86 12.88 16.42
N GLN A 63 -16.04 12.34 15.51
CA GLN A 63 -15.01 11.35 15.85
C GLN A 63 -13.70 12.01 16.33
N PHE A 64 -13.28 13.13 15.73
CA PHE A 64 -12.06 13.84 16.14
C PHE A 64 -12.18 14.53 17.51
N GLY A 65 -13.40 14.85 17.96
CA GLY A 65 -13.65 15.43 19.29
C GLY A 65 -13.78 14.42 20.43
N ARG A 66 -13.80 13.11 20.14
CA ARG A 66 -13.90 12.06 21.16
C ARG A 66 -12.51 11.60 21.56
N THR A 67 -12.07 12.02 22.74
CA THR A 67 -10.98 11.35 23.45
C THR A 67 -11.33 9.86 23.52
N THR A 68 -10.55 9.03 22.83
CA THR A 68 -10.75 7.58 22.88
C THR A 68 -10.20 7.10 24.22
N GLU A 69 -11.09 6.93 25.19
CA GLU A 69 -10.75 6.30 26.46
C GLU A 69 -10.71 4.79 26.25
N SER A 70 -9.54 4.19 26.49
CA SER A 70 -9.36 2.76 26.52
C SER A 70 -9.09 2.36 27.96
N PHE A 71 -9.92 1.47 28.49
CA PHE A 71 -9.69 0.85 29.79
C PHE A 71 -8.98 -0.47 29.55
N GLU A 72 -7.75 -0.57 30.03
CA GLU A 72 -7.00 -1.82 30.04
C GLU A 72 -6.99 -2.37 31.46
N THR A 73 -7.45 -3.62 31.62
CA THR A 73 -7.41 -4.29 32.91
C THR A 73 -5.97 -4.68 33.22
N ILE A 74 -5.42 -4.14 34.30
CA ILE A 74 -4.11 -4.58 34.80
C ILE A 74 -4.29 -5.97 35.40
N PRO A 75 -3.63 -7.01 34.87
CA PRO A 75 -3.74 -8.34 35.44
C PRO A 75 -3.16 -8.34 36.86
N SER A 76 -3.90 -8.93 37.81
CA SER A 76 -3.37 -9.18 39.15
C SER A 76 -2.34 -10.30 39.09
N ARG A 77 -1.21 -10.15 39.77
CA ARG A 77 -0.26 -11.27 39.97
C ARG A 77 -0.92 -12.35 40.79
N ASP A 78 -0.81 -13.60 40.37
CA ASP A 78 -1.29 -14.72 41.16
C ASP A 78 -0.43 -14.87 42.43
N GLY A 79 -1.09 -15.40 43.46
CA GLY A 79 -0.44 -15.71 44.72
C GLY A 79 0.64 -16.78 44.56
N ARG A 80 1.59 -16.79 45.50
CA ARG A 80 2.61 -17.82 45.57
C ARG A 80 2.05 -19.08 46.22
N ILE A 81 2.21 -20.24 45.59
CA ILE A 81 1.89 -21.53 46.22
C ILE A 81 3.12 -22.01 46.99
N VAL A 82 2.96 -22.26 48.29
CA VAL A 82 4.02 -22.70 49.20
C VAL A 82 3.68 -24.05 49.83
N SER A 83 4.69 -24.90 50.00
CA SER A 83 4.62 -26.14 50.79
C SER A 83 4.48 -25.82 52.28
N ILE A 84 4.12 -26.83 53.09
CA ILE A 84 4.08 -26.72 54.56
C ILE A 84 5.43 -26.32 55.15
N ASP A 85 6.53 -26.69 54.49
CA ASP A 85 7.90 -26.35 54.87
C ASP A 85 8.33 -24.95 54.38
N GLY A 86 7.42 -24.19 53.76
CA GLY A 86 7.70 -22.84 53.22
C GLY A 86 8.36 -22.82 51.83
N ARG A 87 8.61 -23.97 51.21
CA ARG A 87 9.19 -24.05 49.86
C ARG A 87 8.19 -23.57 48.81
N VAL A 88 8.62 -22.71 47.90
CA VAL A 88 7.78 -22.24 46.79
C VAL A 88 7.62 -23.34 45.74
N LEU A 89 6.37 -23.68 45.43
CA LEU A 89 6.02 -24.67 44.40
C LEU A 89 5.64 -24.01 43.07
N ALA A 90 4.98 -22.84 43.13
CA ALA A 90 4.63 -22.05 41.96
C ALA A 90 4.66 -20.55 42.28
N MET A 91 5.12 -19.76 41.32
CA MET A 91 5.05 -18.30 41.35
C MET A 91 4.98 -17.75 39.93
N ASP A 92 4.34 -16.59 39.77
CA ASP A 92 4.37 -15.84 38.52
C ASP A 92 5.71 -15.17 38.31
N VAL A 93 6.27 -15.39 37.12
CA VAL A 93 7.51 -14.77 36.66
C VAL A 93 7.19 -13.89 35.46
N GLU A 94 7.60 -12.63 35.53
CA GLU A 94 7.49 -11.71 34.40
C GLU A 94 8.37 -12.19 33.26
N ARG A 95 7.79 -12.31 32.07
CA ARG A 95 8.50 -12.66 30.85
C ARG A 95 8.43 -11.49 29.89
N PHE A 96 9.58 -11.10 29.39
CA PHE A 96 9.70 -10.09 28.34
C PHE A 96 9.98 -10.80 27.04
N ASP A 97 9.12 -10.60 26.04
CA ASP A 97 9.32 -11.11 24.70
C ASP A 97 9.71 -9.95 23.77
N LEU A 98 10.76 -10.15 22.98
CA LEU A 98 11.16 -9.19 21.96
C LEU A 98 10.38 -9.46 20.67
N GLN A 99 9.70 -8.43 20.18
CA GLN A 99 9.03 -8.48 18.89
C GLN A 99 9.81 -7.63 17.89
N ALA A 100 10.23 -8.27 16.79
CA ALA A 100 10.91 -7.60 15.70
C ALA A 100 10.19 -7.91 14.38
N HIS A 101 10.14 -6.93 13.49
CA HIS A 101 9.58 -7.13 12.17
C HIS A 101 10.49 -8.05 11.33
N TYR A 102 9.92 -9.01 10.61
CA TYR A 102 10.68 -10.05 9.87
C TYR A 102 11.78 -9.49 8.97
N ARG A 103 11.55 -8.35 8.31
CA ARG A 103 12.53 -7.68 7.44
C ARG A 103 13.85 -7.31 8.13
N TRP A 104 13.84 -7.13 9.45
CA TRP A 104 15.06 -6.88 10.23
C TRP A 104 15.81 -8.17 10.58
N LEU A 105 15.13 -9.32 10.54
CA LEU A 105 15.67 -10.64 10.85
C LEU A 105 16.35 -11.29 9.63
N GLU A 106 15.72 -11.13 8.45
CA GLU A 106 16.05 -11.78 7.17
C GLU A 106 17.54 -11.71 6.77
N GLU A 107 18.15 -12.86 6.52
CA GLU A 107 19.52 -12.99 5.97
C GLU A 107 19.51 -13.84 4.68
N PRO A 108 20.03 -13.33 3.55
CA PRO A 108 20.47 -11.95 3.31
C PRO A 108 19.30 -10.95 3.32
N PRO A 109 19.51 -9.68 3.72
CA PRO A 109 18.43 -8.69 3.77
C PRO A 109 17.84 -8.39 2.38
N ASP A 110 16.53 -8.19 2.33
CA ASP A 110 15.80 -7.82 1.12
C ASP A 110 16.34 -6.50 0.53
N GLN A 111 16.74 -6.56 -0.75
CA GLN A 111 17.38 -5.43 -1.45
C GLN A 111 16.44 -4.25 -1.66
N ARG A 112 15.14 -4.50 -1.84
CA ARG A 112 14.14 -3.43 -2.02
C ARG A 112 13.91 -2.71 -0.70
N TRP A 113 13.76 -3.47 0.38
CA TRP A 113 13.65 -2.91 1.73
C TRP A 113 14.90 -2.09 2.09
N LEU A 114 16.10 -2.61 1.84
CA LEU A 114 17.36 -1.91 2.13
C LEU A 114 17.47 -0.58 1.35
N LYS A 115 17.09 -0.60 0.06
CA LYS A 115 17.04 0.62 -0.77
C LYS A 115 16.03 1.64 -0.23
N GLN A 116 14.86 1.19 0.22
CA GLN A 116 13.85 2.08 0.81
C GLN A 116 14.37 2.72 2.11
N GLN A 117 14.98 1.94 3.00
CA GLN A 117 15.57 2.46 4.24
C GLN A 117 16.69 3.47 3.94
N ALA A 118 17.56 3.17 2.99
CA ALA A 118 18.61 4.10 2.55
C ALA A 118 18.00 5.43 2.03
N MET A 119 16.95 5.36 1.21
CA MET A 119 16.26 6.55 0.69
C MET A 119 15.58 7.39 1.77
N MET A 120 15.12 6.78 2.87
CA MET A 120 14.54 7.51 4.01
C MET A 120 15.59 8.33 4.77
N LEU A 121 16.84 7.88 4.80
CA LEU A 121 17.96 8.60 5.42
C LEU A 121 18.48 9.77 4.56
N LEU A 122 18.15 9.78 3.27
CA LEU A 122 18.65 10.75 2.30
C LEU A 122 17.63 11.85 2.01
N GLU A 123 18.13 13.08 1.92
CA GLU A 123 17.35 14.21 1.40
C GLU A 123 16.96 14.01 -0.07
N PRO A 124 15.83 14.57 -0.53
CA PRO A 124 15.33 14.37 -1.90
C PRO A 124 16.35 14.62 -3.01
N VAL A 125 17.24 15.60 -2.85
CA VAL A 125 18.27 15.98 -3.84
C VAL A 125 19.35 14.89 -3.97
N ASP A 126 19.70 14.25 -2.85
CA ASP A 126 20.78 13.27 -2.79
C ASP A 126 20.34 11.86 -3.21
N ARG A 127 19.03 11.59 -3.26
CA ARG A 127 18.47 10.31 -3.72
C ARG A 127 18.79 9.98 -5.18
N ARG A 128 19.14 10.99 -5.99
CA ARG A 128 19.52 10.80 -7.42
C ARG A 128 20.99 10.41 -7.58
N LYS A 129 21.82 10.57 -6.54
CA LYS A 129 23.26 10.27 -6.59
C LYS A 129 23.47 8.83 -6.09
N GLN A 130 23.82 7.92 -7.01
CA GLN A 130 23.94 6.49 -6.70
C GLN A 130 24.96 6.22 -5.58
N ASP A 131 26.11 6.90 -5.60
CA ASP A 131 27.16 6.73 -4.58
C ASP A 131 26.66 7.04 -3.17
N LYS A 132 25.82 8.08 -3.03
CA LYS A 132 25.23 8.44 -1.74
C LYS A 132 24.19 7.41 -1.28
N VAL A 133 23.47 6.80 -2.22
CA VAL A 133 22.51 5.73 -1.92
C VAL A 133 23.22 4.48 -1.43
N GLU A 134 24.31 4.06 -2.08
CA GLU A 134 25.09 2.90 -1.64
C GLU A 134 25.72 3.15 -0.26
N ALA A 135 26.34 4.31 -0.04
CA ALA A 135 26.86 4.68 1.28
C ALA A 135 25.78 4.69 2.37
N ALA A 136 24.55 5.11 2.04
CA ALA A 136 23.44 5.05 2.99
C ALA A 136 22.99 3.61 3.26
N LYS A 137 23.01 2.70 2.28
CA LYS A 137 22.73 1.27 2.51
C LYS A 137 23.75 0.65 3.47
N GLU A 138 25.04 0.95 3.28
CA GLU A 138 26.10 0.49 4.18
C GLU A 138 25.86 0.98 5.61
N ARG A 139 25.45 2.24 5.78
CA ARG A 139 25.05 2.77 7.10
C ARG A 139 23.88 2.01 7.70
N VAL A 140 22.86 1.65 6.91
CA VAL A 140 21.72 0.86 7.39
C VAL A 140 22.19 -0.53 7.83
N LEU A 141 23.06 -1.19 7.06
CA LEU A 141 23.62 -2.49 7.41
C LEU A 141 24.47 -2.42 8.69
N ALA A 142 25.33 -1.40 8.81
CA ALA A 142 26.14 -1.19 10.00
C ALA A 142 25.26 -0.93 11.24
N ARG A 143 24.22 -0.10 11.11
CA ARG A 143 23.28 0.15 12.21
C ARG A 143 22.52 -1.11 12.61
N ARG A 144 22.13 -1.93 11.63
CA ARG A 144 21.48 -3.23 11.88
C ARG A 144 22.42 -4.17 12.64
N ALA A 145 23.68 -4.29 12.24
CA ALA A 145 24.67 -5.09 12.95
C ALA A 145 24.84 -4.62 14.40
N GLN A 146 25.04 -3.31 14.60
CA GLN A 146 25.17 -2.72 15.92
C GLN A 146 23.96 -3.00 16.83
N LEU A 147 22.74 -2.91 16.28
CA LEU A 147 21.52 -3.20 17.06
C LEU A 147 21.49 -4.65 17.55
N TRP A 148 21.94 -5.59 16.72
CA TRP A 148 22.01 -7.00 17.13
C TRP A 148 23.11 -7.25 18.16
N ASP A 149 24.24 -6.56 18.07
CA ASP A 149 25.30 -6.63 19.07
C ASP A 149 24.83 -6.06 20.42
N GLU A 150 24.16 -4.90 20.40
CA GLU A 150 23.55 -4.28 21.58
C GLU A 150 22.48 -5.20 22.20
N LEU A 151 21.68 -5.87 21.37
CA LEU A 151 20.67 -6.81 21.84
C LEU A 151 21.31 -8.06 22.49
N ALA A 152 22.38 -8.60 21.91
CA ALA A 152 23.12 -9.73 22.49
C ALA A 152 23.62 -9.39 23.90
N LEU A 153 24.13 -8.16 24.10
CA LEU A 153 24.56 -7.67 25.40
C LEU A 153 23.41 -7.59 26.41
N VAL A 154 22.26 -7.05 26.02
CA VAL A 154 21.08 -6.92 26.91
C VAL A 154 20.48 -8.27 27.26
N MET A 155 20.48 -9.21 26.32
CA MET A 155 19.94 -10.56 26.53
C MET A 155 20.95 -11.50 27.23
N HIS A 156 22.18 -11.04 27.49
CA HIS A 156 23.28 -11.85 28.02
C HIS A 156 23.55 -13.12 27.17
N LEU A 157 23.36 -13.02 25.85
CA LEU A 157 23.65 -14.07 24.89
C LEU A 157 24.93 -13.75 24.13
N THR A 158 25.62 -14.77 23.64
CA THR A 158 26.72 -14.55 22.69
C THR A 158 26.16 -14.16 21.32
N SER A 159 26.95 -13.42 20.54
CA SER A 159 26.57 -13.05 19.16
C SER A 159 26.25 -14.27 18.30
N GLU A 160 26.94 -15.39 18.51
CA GLU A 160 26.74 -16.63 17.76
C GLU A 160 25.44 -17.33 18.16
N GLU A 161 25.10 -17.41 19.45
CA GLU A 161 23.83 -17.97 19.92
C GLU A 161 22.65 -17.15 19.40
N LEU A 162 22.76 -15.82 19.42
CA LEU A 162 21.72 -14.95 18.89
C LEU A 162 21.56 -15.14 17.39
N LYS A 163 22.67 -15.24 16.63
CA LYS A 163 22.64 -15.51 15.19
C LYS A 163 22.01 -16.85 14.87
N GLU A 164 22.31 -17.89 15.64
CA GLU A 164 21.70 -19.21 15.50
C GLU A 164 20.19 -19.15 15.77
N SER A 165 19.78 -18.50 16.86
CA SER A 165 18.37 -18.30 17.17
C SER A 165 17.65 -17.56 16.05
N ARG A 166 18.28 -16.54 15.46
CA ARG A 166 17.73 -15.77 14.34
C ARG A 166 17.52 -16.65 13.10
N ARG A 167 18.51 -17.49 12.77
CA ARG A 167 18.44 -18.44 11.65
C ARG A 167 17.28 -19.43 11.81
N GLN A 168 17.10 -19.98 13.01
CA GLN A 168 16.00 -20.90 13.31
C GLN A 168 14.63 -20.23 13.18
N ILE A 169 14.50 -19.00 13.67
CA ILE A 169 13.26 -18.22 13.52
C ILE A 169 12.98 -17.94 12.04
N GLN A 170 13.99 -17.56 11.27
CA GLN A 170 13.85 -17.31 9.83
C GLN A 170 13.36 -18.57 9.10
N GLN A 171 14.00 -19.72 9.30
CA GLN A 171 13.60 -21.00 8.69
C GLN A 171 12.15 -21.37 9.03
N ARG A 172 11.74 -21.16 10.28
CA ARG A 172 10.37 -21.41 10.72
C ARG A 172 9.37 -20.50 10.01
N VAL A 173 9.68 -19.22 9.89
CA VAL A 173 8.81 -18.25 9.20
C VAL A 173 8.71 -18.59 7.71
N GLU A 174 9.82 -18.91 7.06
CA GLU A 174 9.85 -19.33 5.65
C GLU A 174 9.00 -20.59 5.42
N THR A 175 9.12 -21.58 6.30
CA THR A 175 8.28 -22.80 6.27
C THR A 175 6.79 -22.48 6.41
N ILE A 176 6.43 -21.58 7.32
CA ILE A 176 5.04 -21.16 7.51
C ILE A 176 4.52 -20.46 6.24
N ILE A 177 5.29 -19.52 5.70
CA ILE A 177 4.94 -18.79 4.48
C ILE A 177 4.73 -19.75 3.32
N GLU A 178 5.65 -20.71 3.12
CA GLU A 178 5.53 -21.72 2.09
C GLU A 178 4.23 -22.54 2.27
N SER A 179 3.95 -23.01 3.48
CA SER A 179 2.73 -23.78 3.78
C SER A 179 1.44 -22.99 3.55
N VAL A 180 1.46 -21.67 3.77
CA VAL A 180 0.31 -20.78 3.55
C VAL A 180 0.12 -20.53 2.07
N ASN A 181 1.21 -20.30 1.33
CA ASN A 181 1.17 -20.10 -0.12
C ASN A 181 0.69 -21.36 -0.84
N GLN A 182 1.14 -22.55 -0.43
CA GLN A 182 0.65 -23.81 -0.98
C GLN A 182 -0.85 -24.00 -0.76
N ARG A 183 -1.35 -23.67 0.45
CA ARG A 183 -2.79 -23.72 0.76
C ARG A 183 -3.61 -22.70 -0.04
N ALA A 184 -3.08 -21.50 -0.24
CA ALA A 184 -3.73 -20.48 -1.07
C ALA A 184 -3.84 -20.93 -2.54
N LEU A 185 -2.75 -21.45 -3.11
CA LEU A 185 -2.74 -21.97 -4.49
C LEU A 185 -3.69 -23.16 -4.68
N ALA A 186 -3.75 -24.08 -3.72
CA ALA A 186 -4.68 -25.21 -3.78
C ALA A 186 -6.14 -24.74 -3.76
N LYS A 187 -6.47 -23.78 -2.90
CA LYS A 187 -7.81 -23.18 -2.83
C LYS A 187 -8.19 -22.45 -4.12
N ASP A 188 -7.26 -21.71 -4.71
CA ASP A 188 -7.48 -21.01 -5.97
C ASP A 188 -7.72 -22.00 -7.12
N ALA A 189 -7.00 -23.12 -7.15
CA ALA A 189 -7.19 -24.19 -8.12
C ALA A 189 -8.53 -24.93 -7.96
N GLU A 190 -8.97 -25.17 -6.72
CA GLU A 190 -10.29 -25.73 -6.42
C GLU A 190 -11.42 -24.79 -6.87
N THR A 191 -11.31 -23.50 -6.57
CA THR A 191 -12.29 -22.48 -6.96
C THR A 191 -12.40 -22.37 -8.49
N GLN A 192 -11.27 -22.38 -9.21
CA GLN A 192 -11.27 -22.37 -10.68
C GLN A 192 -11.85 -23.65 -11.27
N SER A 193 -11.67 -24.80 -10.63
CA SER A 193 -12.23 -26.07 -11.10
C SER A 193 -13.75 -26.14 -10.90
N GLU A 194 -14.25 -25.57 -9.81
CA GLU A 194 -15.69 -25.43 -9.55
C GLU A 194 -16.37 -24.47 -10.53
N ASP A 195 -15.75 -23.32 -10.83
CA ASP A 195 -16.29 -22.35 -11.80
C ASP A 195 -16.39 -22.95 -13.22
N VAL A 196 -15.38 -23.72 -13.66
CA VAL A 196 -15.39 -24.40 -14.97
C VAL A 196 -16.43 -25.52 -15.03
N ALA A 197 -16.65 -26.25 -13.94
CA ALA A 197 -17.67 -27.32 -13.87
C ALA A 197 -19.11 -26.78 -13.86
N VAL A 198 -19.32 -25.60 -13.27
CA VAL A 198 -20.62 -24.91 -13.29
C VAL A 198 -20.93 -24.36 -14.68
N GLU A 199 -19.94 -23.80 -15.39
CA GLU A 199 -20.12 -23.36 -16.78
C GLU A 199 -20.41 -24.52 -17.76
N SER A 200 -19.73 -25.66 -17.61
CA SER A 200 -19.97 -26.83 -18.48
C SER A 200 -21.38 -27.41 -18.29
N ASN A 201 -21.85 -27.53 -17.04
CA ASN A 201 -23.20 -28.00 -16.74
C ASN A 201 -24.29 -27.01 -17.20
N ALA A 202 -24.02 -25.70 -17.15
CA ALA A 202 -24.93 -24.68 -17.64
C ALA A 202 -25.04 -24.67 -19.18
N ALA A 203 -23.97 -25.05 -19.88
CA ALA A 203 -23.96 -25.20 -21.33
C ALA A 203 -24.72 -26.46 -21.80
N GLU A 204 -24.62 -27.56 -21.06
CA GLU A 204 -25.31 -28.82 -21.38
C GLU A 204 -26.84 -28.74 -21.16
N SER A 205 -27.31 -27.97 -20.19
CA SER A 205 -28.75 -27.76 -19.93
C SER A 205 -29.46 -26.83 -20.94
N ARG A 206 -28.73 -26.21 -21.88
CA ARG A 206 -29.28 -25.27 -22.87
C ARG A 206 -29.47 -25.88 -24.26
N ASN A 207 -29.11 -27.14 -24.46
CA ASN A 207 -29.40 -27.93 -25.67
C ASN A 207 -30.55 -28.90 -25.40
#